data_AF-A0A075UQU5-F1
#
_entry.id   AF-A0A075UQU5-F1
#
_cell.length_a   1.000
_cell.length_b   1.000
_cell.length_c   1.000
_cell.angle_alpha   90.00
_cell.angle_beta   90.00
_cell.angle_gamma   90.00
#
_symmetry.space_group_name_H-M   'P 1'
#
loop_
_entity.id
_entity.type
_entity.pdbx_description
1 polymer ?
#
loop_
_entity_poly.entity_id
_entity_poly.type
_entity_poly.pdbx_seq_one_letter_code
_entity_poly.pdbx_strand_id
1 'polypeptide(L)'
;MSTQNPTAVRVYLARVRSALADLPESEVEEILEDVRPHLAEMEAELGENPKVDALIERLGSPEGYAAELRASGGYPPRPPDAGGKTTVLKVKTGIGGARFAFWGLVFSVGGFALFGFAAAVWVRVEPLLGLLFVAPVLAISVAYVVRKGVAPIVELPEVVKLREIATSFQNNRNSKGVNYFRTLKPAWWVLCAAVLVIFGLLLVLRDTEAVLLLPLMLLAAVAVVWAGPKLKTDRRLLWLAVPISAFVIGSMLGGAGAAVDLIAKRSYGGGSYNSPYGPSYNDSYGNPQLTYGSQDVENIYAFDAEGKPLTEIYLYDENGRPLSTTRYACEQSTGEKRKIGDDNRYPRPRLERGVRDNDGNLNGYNGYRSYCLERTDVPFSAAIPKITPAPPSTTAQAPPSSPAPPSNSTQPTR
;
A
#
# COMPACT_ATOMS: atom_id res chain seq x y z
N MET A 1 40.45 -19.79 48.83
CA MET A 1 39.82 -18.57 48.28
C MET A 1 38.32 -18.76 48.34
N SER A 2 37.68 -18.27 49.40
CA SER A 2 36.23 -18.40 49.59
C SER A 2 35.56 -17.16 49.01
N THR A 3 34.92 -17.31 47.86
CA THR A 3 34.05 -16.30 47.25
C THR A 3 32.86 -16.05 48.19
N GLN A 4 32.99 -15.05 49.07
CA GLN A 4 31.92 -14.60 49.95
C GLN A 4 30.79 -14.01 49.09
N ASN A 5 29.71 -14.78 48.94
CA ASN A 5 28.44 -14.27 48.46
C ASN A 5 28.00 -13.15 49.44
N PRO A 6 27.60 -11.94 48.99
CA PRO A 6 27.19 -10.89 49.91
C PRO A 6 25.92 -11.32 50.66
N THR A 7 26.00 -11.45 51.98
CA THR A 7 24.86 -11.73 52.87
C THR A 7 23.74 -10.70 52.69
N ALA A 8 22.49 -11.09 52.89
CA ALA A 8 21.34 -10.19 52.69
C ALA A 8 21.44 -8.93 53.58
N VAL A 9 22.03 -9.06 54.76
CA VAL A 9 22.34 -7.93 55.66
C VAL A 9 23.30 -6.94 55.00
N ARG A 10 24.33 -7.40 54.27
CA ARG A 10 25.26 -6.49 53.58
C ARG A 10 24.57 -5.69 52.49
N VAL A 11 23.63 -6.30 51.76
CA VAL A 11 22.84 -5.62 50.73
C VAL A 11 21.87 -4.60 51.35
N TYR A 12 21.23 -4.97 52.47
CA TYR A 12 20.35 -4.08 53.21
C TYR A 12 21.13 -2.88 53.79
N LEU A 13 22.25 -3.12 54.47
CA LEU A 13 23.13 -2.09 55.02
C LEU A 13 23.72 -1.16 53.97
N ALA A 14 24.07 -1.67 52.77
CA ALA A 14 24.54 -0.83 51.68
C ALA A 14 23.47 0.19 51.25
N ARG A 15 22.19 -0.22 51.23
CA ARG A 15 21.08 0.69 50.94
C ARG A 15 20.83 1.67 52.08
N VAL A 16 20.90 1.23 53.34
CA VAL A 16 20.84 2.13 54.51
C VAL A 16 21.96 3.17 54.48
N ARG A 17 23.20 2.78 54.18
CA ARG A 17 24.35 3.70 54.03
C ARG A 17 24.10 4.73 52.92
N SER A 18 23.61 4.28 51.76
CA SER A 18 23.22 5.21 50.67
C SER A 18 22.09 6.15 51.10
N ALA A 19 21.17 5.61 51.91
CA ALA A 19 20.07 6.34 52.50
C ALA A 19 20.48 7.22 53.68
N LEU A 20 21.75 7.29 54.08
CA LEU A 20 22.32 8.22 55.07
C LEU A 20 23.47 9.09 54.51
N ALA A 21 23.79 8.98 53.21
CA ALA A 21 24.95 9.64 52.58
C ALA A 21 24.95 11.19 52.59
N ASP A 22 23.87 11.80 53.09
CA ASP A 22 23.73 13.24 53.34
C ASP A 22 24.36 13.69 54.67
N LEU A 23 24.63 12.76 55.58
CA LEU A 23 25.32 13.01 56.84
C LEU A 23 26.85 12.90 56.66
N PRO A 24 27.65 13.56 57.53
CA PRO A 24 29.10 13.36 57.61
C PRO A 24 29.47 11.87 57.72
N GLU A 25 30.52 11.46 57.02
CA GLU A 25 30.93 10.04 56.96
C GLU A 25 31.25 9.43 58.34
N SER A 26 31.75 10.24 59.28
CA SER A 26 32.00 9.82 60.66
C SER A 26 30.73 9.46 61.42
N GLU A 27 29.64 10.22 61.23
CA GLU A 27 28.35 9.97 61.89
C GLU A 27 27.64 8.76 61.27
N VAL A 28 27.76 8.58 59.95
CA VAL A 28 27.20 7.42 59.26
C VAL A 28 27.88 6.12 59.71
N GLU A 29 29.20 6.13 59.92
CA GLU A 29 29.91 4.92 60.37
C GLU A 29 29.56 4.57 61.82
N GLU A 30 29.41 5.55 62.72
CA GLU A 30 28.95 5.36 64.11
C GLU A 30 27.54 4.73 64.14
N ILE A 31 26.58 5.29 63.40
CA ILE A 31 25.20 4.76 63.32
C ILE A 31 25.20 3.33 62.76
N LEU A 32 26.04 3.04 61.76
CA LEU A 32 26.11 1.70 61.18
C LEU A 32 26.85 0.71 62.07
N GLU A 33 27.79 1.15 62.90
CA GLU A 33 28.49 0.31 63.88
C GLU A 33 27.52 -0.19 64.96
N ASP A 34 26.61 0.66 65.43
CA ASP A 34 25.58 0.30 66.41
C ASP A 34 24.53 -0.68 65.85
N VAL A 35 24.16 -0.53 64.57
CA VAL A 35 23.06 -1.31 63.95
C VAL A 35 23.54 -2.66 63.40
N ARG A 36 24.81 -2.79 63.01
CA ARG A 36 25.38 -4.01 62.43
C ARG A 36 25.18 -5.26 63.31
N PRO A 37 25.47 -5.23 64.63
CA PRO A 37 25.27 -6.39 65.50
C PRO A 37 23.81 -6.86 65.54
N HIS A 38 22.86 -5.91 65.65
CA HIS A 38 21.43 -6.23 65.72
C HIS A 38 20.90 -6.90 64.44
N LEU A 39 21.33 -6.41 63.28
CA LEU A 39 20.95 -7.02 61.99
C LEU A 39 21.59 -8.40 61.79
N ALA A 40 22.79 -8.64 62.33
CA ALA A 40 23.45 -9.95 62.27
C ALA A 40 22.73 -10.99 63.14
N GLU A 41 22.23 -10.60 64.31
CA GLU A 41 21.37 -11.45 65.15
C GLU A 41 20.06 -11.81 64.42
N MET A 42 19.42 -10.84 63.78
CA MET A 42 18.21 -11.09 62.98
C MET A 42 18.46 -11.99 61.77
N GLU A 43 19.61 -11.87 61.10
CA GLU A 43 20.01 -12.78 60.02
C GLU A 43 20.20 -14.22 60.53
N ALA A 44 20.71 -14.41 61.74
CA ALA A 44 20.80 -15.73 62.37
C ALA A 44 19.42 -16.31 62.74
N GLU A 45 18.46 -15.48 63.13
CA GLU A 45 17.07 -15.89 63.40
C GLU A 45 16.31 -16.31 62.13
N LEU A 46 16.59 -15.69 60.97
CA LEU A 46 15.91 -15.99 59.71
C LEU A 46 16.35 -17.31 59.04
N GLY A 47 17.39 -17.98 59.57
CA GLY A 47 17.85 -19.30 59.11
C GLY A 47 18.94 -19.25 58.03
N GLU A 48 19.19 -20.40 57.39
CA GLU A 48 20.33 -20.58 56.48
C GLU A 48 20.03 -19.98 55.09
N ASN A 49 20.60 -18.81 54.79
CA ASN A 49 20.42 -17.96 53.59
C ASN A 49 19.18 -17.05 53.58
N PRO A 50 19.12 -16.01 54.43
CA PRO A 50 18.06 -15.01 54.35
C PRO A 50 18.11 -14.25 53.03
N LYS A 51 16.93 -13.95 52.48
CA LYS A 51 16.78 -13.05 51.34
C LYS A 51 16.51 -11.63 51.83
N VAL A 52 16.95 -10.64 51.07
CA VAL A 52 16.72 -9.21 51.35
C VAL A 52 15.23 -8.90 51.49
N ASP A 53 14.37 -9.58 50.73
CA ASP A 53 12.91 -9.39 50.79
C ASP A 53 12.32 -9.77 52.16
N ALA A 54 12.89 -10.79 52.83
CA ALA A 54 12.44 -11.22 54.15
C ALA A 54 12.85 -10.21 55.25
N LEU A 55 14.00 -9.54 55.09
CA LEU A 55 14.38 -8.41 55.94
C LEU A 55 13.44 -7.22 55.71
N ILE A 56 13.08 -6.94 54.45
CA ILE A 56 12.17 -5.84 54.10
C ILE A 56 10.76 -6.05 54.67
N GLU A 57 10.27 -7.29 54.70
CA GLU A 57 8.96 -7.61 55.27
C GLU A 57 8.90 -7.36 56.79
N ARG A 58 10.02 -7.55 57.50
CA ARG A 58 10.08 -7.44 58.96
C ARG A 58 10.55 -6.07 59.47
N LEU A 59 11.53 -5.45 58.80
CA LEU A 59 12.15 -4.17 59.18
C LEU A 59 11.64 -2.98 58.35
N GLY A 60 10.86 -3.24 57.29
CA GLY A 60 10.48 -2.23 56.31
C GLY A 60 11.57 -1.99 55.25
N SER A 61 11.31 -1.02 54.36
CA SER A 61 12.30 -0.63 53.34
C SER A 61 13.57 -0.05 53.99
N PRO A 62 14.78 -0.30 53.44
CA PRO A 62 16.04 0.28 53.95
C PRO A 62 16.00 1.80 54.10
N GLU A 63 15.30 2.49 53.20
CA GLU A 63 15.13 3.94 53.22
C GLU A 63 14.20 4.41 54.34
N GLY A 64 13.16 3.63 54.65
CA GLY A 64 12.26 3.85 55.78
C GLY A 64 12.98 3.61 57.11
N TYR A 65 13.73 2.51 57.21
CA TYR A 65 14.56 2.22 58.37
C TYR A 65 15.64 3.28 58.60
N ALA A 66 16.29 3.78 57.54
CA ALA A 66 17.22 4.92 57.64
C ALA A 66 16.54 6.21 58.11
N ALA A 67 15.26 6.42 57.80
CA ALA A 67 14.49 7.57 58.30
C ALA A 67 14.18 7.43 59.80
N GLU A 68 13.89 6.22 60.28
CA GLU A 68 13.72 5.94 61.71
C GLU A 68 15.03 6.09 62.50
N LEU A 69 16.16 5.65 61.93
CA LEU A 69 17.49 5.88 62.50
C LEU A 69 17.82 7.37 62.62
N ARG A 70 17.49 8.18 61.59
CA ARG A 70 17.65 9.63 61.67
C ARG A 70 16.80 10.25 62.76
N ALA A 71 15.53 9.87 62.84
CA ALA A 71 14.61 10.39 63.85
C ALA A 71 15.10 10.07 65.26
N SER A 72 15.62 8.85 65.48
CA SER A 72 16.22 8.43 66.74
C SER A 72 17.53 9.17 67.07
N GLY A 73 18.35 9.44 66.05
CA GLY A 73 19.61 10.20 66.19
C GLY A 73 19.42 11.72 66.23
N GLY A 74 18.20 12.24 66.20
CA GLY A 74 17.92 13.68 66.22
C GLY A 74 18.28 14.41 64.92
N TYR A 75 18.51 13.70 63.82
CA TYR A 75 18.86 14.28 62.53
C TYR A 75 17.62 14.80 61.79
N PRO A 76 17.75 15.91 61.04
CA PRO A 76 16.64 16.41 60.23
C PRO A 76 16.23 15.36 59.19
N PRO A 77 14.94 15.32 58.78
CA PRO A 77 14.51 14.46 57.71
C PRO A 77 15.28 14.82 56.44
N ARG A 78 15.72 13.79 55.69
CA ARG A 78 16.40 13.98 54.41
C ARG A 78 15.59 14.95 53.55
N PRO A 79 16.18 16.02 53.01
CA PRO A 79 15.49 16.89 52.06
C PRO A 79 14.94 16.02 50.93
N PRO A 80 13.68 16.21 50.50
CA PRO A 80 13.10 15.38 49.48
C PRO A 80 13.94 15.49 48.21
N ASP A 81 14.77 14.47 47.94
CA ASP A 81 15.29 14.22 46.61
C ASP A 81 14.07 14.23 45.69
N ALA A 82 14.14 15.01 44.62
CA ALA A 82 13.08 15.18 43.62
C ALA A 82 12.84 13.87 42.82
N GLY A 83 12.52 12.78 43.51
CA GLY A 83 12.51 11.43 42.97
C GLY A 83 12.00 10.42 43.99
N GLY A 84 10.71 10.47 44.30
CA GLY A 84 10.11 9.43 45.14
C GLY A 84 8.64 9.65 45.48
N LYS A 85 7.76 9.71 44.47
CA LYS A 85 6.36 9.28 44.56
C LYS A 85 5.72 9.26 43.17
N THR A 86 5.03 8.15 42.90
CA THR A 86 4.28 7.77 41.70
C THR A 86 5.08 7.35 40.47
N THR A 87 5.06 6.04 40.26
CA THR A 87 5.28 5.31 39.02
C THR A 87 4.32 5.77 37.93
N VAL A 88 4.55 6.95 37.36
CA VAL A 88 4.11 7.29 36.02
C VAL A 88 5.37 7.39 35.18
N LEU A 89 5.57 6.42 34.29
CA LEU A 89 6.62 6.34 33.26
C LEU A 89 7.26 7.70 32.92
N LYS A 90 8.26 8.12 33.71
CA LYS A 90 9.13 9.25 33.37
C LYS A 90 10.15 8.71 32.38
N VAL A 91 9.70 8.48 31.15
CA VAL A 91 10.60 8.24 30.01
C VAL A 91 11.56 9.42 30.01
N LYS A 92 12.85 9.12 30.20
CA LYS A 92 13.99 10.05 30.15
C LYS A 92 14.08 10.64 28.72
N THR A 93 13.12 11.48 28.34
CA THR A 93 12.95 12.09 27.01
C THR A 93 13.75 13.39 26.90
N GLY A 94 15.04 13.32 27.24
CA GLY A 94 16.00 14.37 26.92
C GLY A 94 16.44 14.27 25.46
N ILE A 95 16.97 13.10 25.09
CA ILE A 95 17.56 12.86 23.75
C ILE A 95 16.72 11.87 22.93
N GLY A 96 16.16 10.84 23.57
CA GLY A 96 15.31 9.86 22.90
C GLY A 96 14.05 10.49 22.29
N GLY A 97 13.40 11.40 23.02
CA GLY A 97 12.16 12.05 22.56
C GLY A 97 12.34 12.88 21.29
N ALA A 98 13.46 13.59 21.16
CA ALA A 98 13.76 14.39 19.98
C ALA A 98 14.03 13.51 18.75
N ARG A 99 14.76 12.38 18.95
CA ARG A 99 14.98 11.37 17.90
C ARG A 99 13.68 10.68 17.48
N PHE A 100 12.83 10.29 18.44
CA PHE A 100 11.53 9.71 18.13
C PHE A 100 10.63 10.69 17.38
N ALA A 101 10.63 11.98 17.74
CA ALA A 101 9.90 12.99 16.99
C ALA A 101 10.45 13.10 15.56
N PHE A 102 11.77 13.25 15.40
CA PHE A 102 12.43 13.34 14.10
C PHE A 102 12.14 12.13 13.19
N TRP A 103 12.45 10.92 13.64
CA TRP A 103 12.21 9.70 12.88
C TRP A 103 10.72 9.43 12.69
N GLY A 104 9.87 9.82 13.65
CA GLY A 104 8.42 9.78 13.52
C GLY A 104 7.92 10.66 12.37
N LEU A 105 8.47 11.86 12.18
CA LEU A 105 8.13 12.69 11.01
C LEU A 105 8.73 12.13 9.72
N VAL A 106 9.96 11.64 9.71
CA VAL A 106 10.54 11.02 8.51
C VAL A 106 9.68 9.84 8.04
N PHE A 107 9.29 8.97 8.96
CA PHE A 107 8.40 7.84 8.68
C PHE A 107 7.01 8.31 8.22
N SER A 108 6.49 9.37 8.85
CA SER A 108 5.20 9.95 8.44
C SER A 108 5.24 10.53 7.04
N VAL A 109 6.30 11.26 6.68
CA VAL A 109 6.49 11.82 5.34
C VAL A 109 6.56 10.71 4.29
N GLY A 110 7.33 9.64 4.56
CA GLY A 110 7.41 8.48 3.69
C GLY A 110 6.06 7.75 3.56
N GLY A 111 5.37 7.52 4.68
CA GLY A 111 4.06 6.87 4.71
C GLY A 111 2.99 7.66 3.95
N PHE A 112 2.89 8.96 4.19
CA PHE A 112 1.94 9.83 3.47
C PHE A 112 2.23 9.86 1.97
N ALA A 113 3.49 9.96 1.55
CA ALA A 113 3.85 9.89 0.13
C ALA A 113 3.51 8.53 -0.49
N LEU A 114 3.84 7.42 0.18
CA LEU A 114 3.61 6.07 -0.32
C LEU A 114 2.12 5.75 -0.43
N PHE A 115 1.34 6.02 0.62
CA PHE A 115 -0.10 5.75 0.60
C PHE A 115 -0.84 6.71 -0.34
N GLY A 116 -0.39 7.97 -0.47
CA GLY A 116 -0.91 8.91 -1.47
C GLY A 116 -0.63 8.44 -2.90
N PHE A 117 0.57 7.91 -3.16
CA PHE A 117 0.93 7.30 -4.45
C PHE A 117 0.09 6.06 -4.74
N ALA A 118 0.01 5.11 -3.80
CA ALA A 118 -0.76 3.88 -3.96
C ALA A 118 -2.24 4.19 -4.21
N ALA A 119 -2.85 5.06 -3.41
CA ALA A 119 -4.24 5.46 -3.59
C ALA A 119 -4.50 6.10 -4.97
N ALA A 120 -3.53 6.85 -5.51
CA ALA A 120 -3.63 7.45 -6.83
C ALA A 120 -3.40 6.49 -8.00
N VAL A 121 -2.50 5.50 -7.85
CA VAL A 121 -2.28 4.47 -8.88
C VAL A 121 -3.51 3.59 -9.04
N TRP A 122 -4.10 3.16 -7.93
CA TRP A 122 -5.24 2.24 -7.93
C TRP A 122 -6.61 2.94 -7.99
N VAL A 123 -6.63 4.27 -7.80
CA VAL A 123 -7.84 5.11 -7.68
C VAL A 123 -8.84 4.46 -6.72
N ARG A 124 -8.36 4.18 -5.51
CA ARG A 124 -9.03 3.31 -4.53
C ARG A 124 -8.79 3.83 -3.12
N VAL A 125 -9.78 3.65 -2.24
CA VAL A 125 -9.72 4.14 -0.85
C VAL A 125 -8.99 3.20 0.10
N GLU A 126 -8.87 1.91 -0.22
CA GLU A 126 -8.29 0.89 0.63
C GLU A 126 -6.84 1.21 1.07
N PRO A 127 -5.94 1.73 0.19
CA PRO A 127 -4.59 2.11 0.60
C PRO A 127 -4.56 3.25 1.63
N LEU A 128 -5.56 4.13 1.66
CA LEU A 128 -5.62 5.24 2.61
C LEU A 128 -5.85 4.77 4.06
N LEU A 129 -6.37 3.55 4.26
CA LEU A 129 -6.49 2.95 5.59
C LEU A 129 -5.12 2.80 6.27
N GLY A 130 -4.04 2.67 5.50
CA GLY A 130 -2.68 2.66 6.03
C GLY A 130 -2.30 3.94 6.79
N LEU A 131 -2.93 5.08 6.45
CA LEU A 131 -2.71 6.34 7.16
C LEU A 131 -3.24 6.30 8.61
N LEU A 132 -4.14 5.38 8.96
CA LEU A 132 -4.59 5.21 10.34
C LEU A 132 -3.46 4.74 11.27
N PHE A 133 -2.44 4.07 10.72
CA PHE A 133 -1.23 3.70 11.47
C PHE A 133 -0.18 4.82 11.49
N VAL A 134 -0.14 5.66 10.46
CA VAL A 134 0.85 6.74 10.32
C VAL A 134 0.42 8.01 11.07
N ALA A 135 -0.88 8.32 11.08
CA ALA A 135 -1.43 9.52 11.70
C ALA A 135 -1.17 9.63 13.22
N PRO A 136 -1.26 8.55 14.03
CA PRO A 136 -0.91 8.60 15.45
C PRO A 136 0.56 8.93 15.68
N VAL A 137 1.47 8.38 14.87
CA VAL A 137 2.92 8.66 14.94
C VAL A 137 3.18 10.14 14.62
N LEU A 138 2.52 10.66 13.58
CA LEU A 138 2.58 12.07 13.24
C LEU A 138 2.02 12.95 14.36
N ALA A 139 0.88 12.59 14.94
CA ALA A 139 0.23 13.34 16.00
C ALA A 139 1.09 13.41 17.28
N ILE A 140 1.70 12.30 17.69
CA ILE A 140 2.65 12.25 18.81
C ILE A 140 3.85 13.16 18.53
N SER A 141 4.35 13.13 17.30
CA SER A 141 5.49 13.93 16.88
C SER A 141 5.18 15.44 16.86
N VAL A 142 4.03 15.83 16.31
CA VAL A 142 3.53 17.22 16.34
C VAL A 142 3.29 17.68 17.78
N ALA A 143 2.69 16.84 18.62
CA ALA A 143 2.46 17.17 20.04
C ALA A 143 3.76 17.39 20.80
N TYR A 144 4.81 16.62 20.51
CA TYR A 144 6.14 16.84 21.07
C TYR A 144 6.70 18.21 20.67
N VAL A 145 6.62 18.57 19.39
CA VAL A 145 7.14 19.85 18.86
C VAL A 145 6.35 21.05 19.36
N VAL A 146 5.04 20.94 19.50
CA VAL A 146 4.19 22.01 20.05
C VAL A 146 4.55 22.26 21.53
N ARG A 147 4.81 21.20 22.31
CA ARG A 147 5.14 21.29 23.75
C ARG A 147 6.58 21.69 24.04
N LYS A 148 7.57 21.08 23.37
CA LYS A 148 9.01 21.26 23.65
C LYS A 148 9.73 22.17 22.65
N GLY A 149 9.06 22.59 21.58
CA GLY A 149 9.66 23.39 20.51
C GLY A 149 10.54 22.57 19.57
N VAL A 150 11.14 23.26 18.59
CA VAL A 150 12.00 22.65 17.57
C VAL A 150 13.49 22.63 17.96
N ALA A 151 13.90 23.40 18.97
CA ALA A 151 15.31 23.56 19.35
C ALA A 151 16.03 22.23 19.66
N PRO A 152 15.45 21.30 20.44
CA PRO A 152 16.11 20.02 20.75
C PRO A 152 16.33 19.12 19.53
N ILE A 153 15.54 19.32 18.46
CA ILE A 153 15.63 18.54 17.23
C ILE A 153 16.70 19.12 16.30
N VAL A 154 16.86 20.45 16.30
CA VAL A 154 17.87 21.14 15.47
C VAL A 154 19.29 20.84 15.94
N GLU A 155 19.48 20.57 17.23
CA GLU A 155 20.79 20.23 17.83
C GLU A 155 21.23 18.78 17.57
N LEU A 156 20.37 17.94 16.99
CA LEU A 156 20.73 16.54 16.70
C LEU A 156 21.80 16.46 15.59
N PRO A 157 22.83 15.61 15.75
CA PRO A 157 23.90 15.47 14.76
C PRO A 157 23.38 14.99 13.40
N GLU A 158 22.28 14.24 13.39
CA GLU A 158 21.57 13.77 12.19
C GLU A 158 21.01 14.95 11.37
N VAL A 159 20.42 15.94 12.04
CA VAL A 159 19.83 17.13 11.40
C VAL A 159 20.91 18.08 10.91
N VAL A 160 22.01 18.22 11.66
CA VAL A 160 23.16 19.04 11.25
C VAL A 160 23.78 18.49 9.97
N LYS A 161 24.04 17.18 9.89
CA LYS A 161 24.54 16.54 8.66
C LYS A 161 23.60 16.74 7.46
N LEU A 162 22.29 16.57 7.66
CA LEU A 162 21.31 16.80 6.59
C LEU A 162 21.29 18.25 6.11
N ARG A 163 21.45 19.21 7.03
CA ARG A 163 21.53 20.63 6.70
C ARG A 163 22.78 20.92 5.88
N GLU A 164 23.92 20.38 6.26
CA GLU A 164 25.18 20.55 5.52
C GLU A 164 25.07 19.99 4.08
N ILE A 165 24.52 18.77 3.94
CA ILE A 165 24.25 18.16 2.63
C ILE A 165 23.29 19.01 1.81
N ALA A 166 22.21 19.52 2.41
CA ALA A 166 21.27 20.38 1.71
C ALA A 166 21.93 21.69 1.25
N THR A 167 22.78 22.30 2.08
CA THR A 167 23.50 23.53 1.72
C THR A 167 24.54 23.30 0.64
N SER A 168 25.27 22.18 0.66
CA SER A 168 26.24 21.84 -0.38
C SER A 168 25.55 21.59 -1.73
N PHE A 169 24.41 20.90 -1.71
CA PHE A 169 23.60 20.66 -2.90
C PHE A 169 23.02 21.96 -3.48
N GLN A 170 22.63 22.88 -2.60
CA GLN A 170 22.10 24.19 -2.98
C GLN A 170 23.18 25.12 -3.55
N ASN A 171 24.43 25.01 -3.09
CA ASN A 171 25.57 25.73 -3.67
C ASN A 171 26.03 25.15 -5.00
N ASN A 172 25.94 23.82 -5.19
CA ASN A 172 26.40 23.16 -6.42
C ASN A 172 25.45 23.39 -7.61
N ARG A 173 24.17 23.67 -7.35
CA ARG A 173 23.17 23.91 -8.40
C ARG A 173 23.03 25.41 -8.67
N ASN A 174 23.52 25.85 -9.83
CA ASN A 174 23.53 27.24 -10.29
C ASN A 174 22.20 27.97 -10.01
N SER A 175 22.29 29.12 -9.33
CA SER A 175 21.22 29.84 -8.60
C SER A 175 19.97 30.27 -9.39
N LYS A 176 20.01 30.17 -10.72
CA LYS A 176 18.92 30.63 -11.62
C LYS A 176 17.64 29.79 -11.45
N GLY A 177 17.75 28.47 -11.38
CA GLY A 177 16.58 27.59 -11.24
C GLY A 177 15.90 27.70 -9.87
N VAL A 178 16.70 27.75 -8.80
CA VAL A 178 16.20 27.81 -7.41
C VAL A 178 15.47 29.12 -7.11
N ASN A 179 15.89 30.22 -7.73
CA ASN A 179 15.23 31.52 -7.59
C ASN A 179 13.84 31.55 -8.26
N TYR A 180 13.66 30.84 -9.38
CA TYR A 180 12.35 30.71 -10.04
C TYR A 180 11.37 29.88 -9.18
N PHE A 181 11.82 28.78 -8.58
CA PHE A 181 11.01 28.01 -7.63
C PHE A 181 10.69 28.81 -6.35
N ARG A 182 11.55 29.75 -5.94
CA ARG A 182 11.27 30.65 -4.81
C ARG A 182 10.13 31.63 -5.08
N THR A 183 9.94 32.06 -6.33
CA THR A 183 8.82 32.93 -6.72
C THR A 183 7.49 32.18 -6.79
N LEU A 184 7.51 30.87 -7.06
CA LEU A 184 6.33 29.99 -7.10
C LEU A 184 5.83 29.53 -5.72
N LYS A 185 6.49 29.91 -4.63
CA LYS A 185 6.11 29.51 -3.25
C LYS A 185 4.63 29.70 -2.90
N PRO A 186 3.96 30.83 -3.20
CA PRO A 186 2.54 30.96 -2.91
C PRO A 186 1.68 30.09 -3.83
N ALA A 187 2.06 29.96 -5.12
CA ALA A 187 1.35 29.14 -6.09
C ALA A 187 1.39 27.64 -5.75
N TRP A 188 2.49 27.17 -5.14
CA TRP A 188 2.63 25.79 -4.68
C TRP A 188 1.53 25.37 -3.70
N TRP A 189 1.18 26.23 -2.74
CA TRP A 189 0.15 25.89 -1.74
C TRP A 189 -1.25 25.79 -2.35
N VAL A 190 -1.54 26.65 -3.32
CA VAL A 190 -2.79 26.61 -4.09
C VAL A 190 -2.84 25.34 -4.95
N LEU A 191 -1.72 24.97 -5.58
CA LEU A 191 -1.62 23.73 -6.34
C LEU A 191 -1.83 22.50 -5.45
N CYS A 192 -1.23 22.46 -4.25
CA CYS A 192 -1.48 21.38 -3.30
C CYS A 192 -2.95 21.26 -2.92
N ALA A 193 -3.62 22.39 -2.64
CA ALA A 193 -5.05 22.41 -2.33
C ALA A 193 -5.88 21.90 -3.51
N ALA A 194 -5.59 22.38 -4.73
CA ALA A 194 -6.28 21.94 -5.94
C ALA A 194 -6.12 20.42 -6.16
N VAL A 195 -4.91 19.88 -5.98
CA VAL A 195 -4.66 18.44 -6.10
C VAL A 195 -5.45 17.65 -5.06
N LEU A 196 -5.49 18.08 -3.79
CA LEU A 196 -6.27 17.40 -2.75
C LEU A 196 -7.78 17.38 -3.07
N VAL A 197 -8.31 18.50 -3.58
CA VAL A 197 -9.73 18.59 -3.99
C VAL A 197 -10.01 17.69 -5.19
N ILE A 198 -9.20 17.78 -6.25
CA ILE A 198 -9.35 16.95 -7.45
C ILE A 198 -9.24 15.47 -7.09
N PHE A 199 -8.26 15.11 -6.26
CA PHE A 199 -8.06 13.75 -5.81
C PHE A 199 -9.25 13.22 -5.00
N GLY A 200 -9.74 13.99 -4.03
CA GLY A 200 -10.93 13.62 -3.26
C GLY A 200 -12.17 13.45 -4.13
N LEU A 201 -12.36 14.33 -5.12
CA LEU A 201 -13.48 14.26 -6.06
C LEU A 201 -13.39 13.05 -6.99
N LEU A 202 -12.18 12.72 -7.47
CA LEU A 202 -11.92 11.51 -8.25
C LEU A 202 -12.22 10.24 -7.46
N LEU A 203 -11.89 10.19 -6.16
CA LEU A 203 -12.23 9.06 -5.31
C LEU A 203 -13.75 8.92 -5.14
N VAL A 204 -14.48 10.02 -4.93
CA VAL A 204 -15.95 10.00 -4.82
C VAL A 204 -16.64 9.54 -6.10
N LEU A 205 -16.10 9.92 -7.27
CA LEU A 205 -16.62 9.44 -8.55
C LEU A 205 -16.43 7.94 -8.75
N ARG A 206 -15.46 7.33 -8.05
CA ARG A 206 -15.13 5.91 -8.17
C ARG A 206 -15.86 5.06 -7.14
N ASP A 207 -15.83 5.47 -5.87
CA ASP A 207 -16.39 4.76 -4.72
C ASP A 207 -17.29 5.70 -3.91
N THR A 208 -18.57 5.36 -3.75
CA THR A 208 -19.54 6.18 -3.00
C THR A 208 -19.16 6.34 -1.52
N GLU A 209 -18.49 5.34 -0.95
CA GLU A 209 -17.97 5.37 0.43
C GLU A 209 -16.88 6.45 0.64
N ALA A 210 -16.23 6.91 -0.43
CA ALA A 210 -15.22 7.95 -0.37
C ALA A 210 -15.80 9.34 -0.03
N VAL A 211 -17.13 9.51 -0.07
CA VAL A 211 -17.81 10.77 0.29
C VAL A 211 -17.46 11.20 1.72
N LEU A 212 -17.22 10.25 2.63
CA LEU A 212 -16.82 10.51 4.01
C LEU A 212 -15.39 11.08 4.13
N LEU A 213 -14.52 10.86 3.13
CA LEU A 213 -13.13 11.36 3.11
C LEU A 213 -13.02 12.77 2.51
N LEU A 214 -14.00 13.19 1.70
CA LEU A 214 -14.01 14.50 1.06
C LEU A 214 -13.90 15.67 2.06
N PRO A 215 -14.66 15.72 3.18
CA PRO A 215 -14.50 16.77 4.19
C PRO A 215 -13.08 16.83 4.76
N LEU A 216 -12.46 15.67 5.00
CA LEU A 216 -11.11 15.58 5.54
C LEU A 216 -10.07 16.11 4.54
N MET A 217 -10.23 15.80 3.24
CA MET A 217 -9.38 16.35 2.17
C MET A 217 -9.55 17.86 2.01
N LEU A 218 -10.78 18.38 2.13
CA LEU A 218 -11.04 19.83 2.12
C LEU A 218 -10.42 20.53 3.32
N LEU A 219 -10.55 19.95 4.52
CA LEU A 219 -9.89 20.48 5.72
C LEU A 219 -8.36 20.48 5.57
N ALA A 220 -7.78 19.43 5.01
CA ALA A 220 -6.36 19.37 4.71
C ALA A 220 -5.95 20.44 3.67
N ALA A 221 -6.75 20.66 2.62
CA ALA A 221 -6.51 21.69 1.61
C ALA A 221 -6.52 23.10 2.23
N VAL A 222 -7.51 23.41 3.08
CA VAL A 222 -7.59 24.67 3.81
C VAL A 222 -6.41 24.83 4.76
N ALA A 223 -6.05 23.78 5.51
CA ALA A 223 -4.92 23.79 6.43
C ALA A 223 -3.59 24.06 5.72
N VAL A 224 -3.39 23.50 4.52
CA VAL A 224 -2.19 23.70 3.70
C VAL A 224 -2.09 25.15 3.20
N VAL A 225 -3.18 25.71 2.68
CA VAL A 225 -3.21 27.11 2.22
C VAL A 225 -2.99 28.07 3.39
N TRP A 226 -3.54 27.77 4.55
CA TRP A 226 -3.38 28.58 5.76
C TRP A 226 -1.97 28.49 6.35
N ALA A 227 -1.36 27.30 6.37
CA ALA A 227 0.00 27.09 6.86
C ALA A 227 1.05 27.74 5.94
N GLY A 228 0.79 27.76 4.63
CA GLY A 228 1.70 28.25 3.59
C GLY A 228 2.38 29.60 3.88
N PRO A 229 1.61 30.68 4.07
CA PRO A 229 2.14 32.00 4.41
C PRO A 229 2.79 32.06 5.80
N LYS A 230 2.26 31.30 6.76
CA LYS A 230 2.64 31.35 8.18
C LYS A 230 3.94 30.62 8.51
N LEU A 231 4.43 29.76 7.60
CA LEU A 231 5.70 29.05 7.73
C LEU A 231 6.94 29.96 7.87
N LYS A 232 6.84 31.24 7.44
CA LYS A 232 7.90 32.23 7.66
C LYS A 232 8.00 32.66 9.12
N THR A 233 6.87 32.73 9.81
CA THR A 233 6.76 33.23 11.18
C THR A 233 6.87 32.09 12.19
N ASP A 234 6.29 30.93 11.88
CA ASP A 234 6.31 29.77 12.77
C ASP A 234 6.81 28.51 12.06
N ARG A 235 8.02 28.11 12.43
CA ARG A 235 8.72 26.95 11.86
C ARG A 235 8.10 25.62 12.34
N ARG A 236 7.25 25.64 13.37
CA ARG A 236 6.53 24.46 13.87
C ARG A 236 5.52 23.94 12.85
N LEU A 237 4.92 24.83 12.05
CA LEU A 237 3.95 24.47 11.00
C LEU A 237 4.54 23.56 9.91
N LEU A 238 5.87 23.48 9.78
CA LEU A 238 6.51 22.52 8.87
C LEU A 238 6.14 21.07 9.22
N TRP A 239 5.91 20.76 10.49
CA TRP A 239 5.58 19.41 10.92
C TRP A 239 4.20 18.93 10.45
N LEU A 240 3.31 19.86 10.11
CA LEU A 240 2.02 19.57 9.49
C LEU A 240 2.08 19.72 7.96
N ALA A 241 2.76 20.76 7.47
CA ALA A 241 2.79 21.05 6.04
C ALA A 241 3.60 20.03 5.22
N VAL A 242 4.69 19.47 5.77
CA VAL A 242 5.59 18.57 5.04
C VAL A 242 4.93 17.21 4.74
N PRO A 243 4.30 16.50 5.70
CA PRO A 243 3.59 15.25 5.40
C PRO A 243 2.45 15.42 4.39
N ILE A 244 1.68 16.52 4.49
CA ILE A 244 0.59 16.78 3.54
C ILE A 244 1.15 17.08 2.14
N SER A 245 2.22 17.86 2.05
CA SER A 245 2.90 18.09 0.76
C SER A 245 3.48 16.80 0.18
N ALA A 246 3.98 15.90 1.03
CA ALA A 246 4.50 14.60 0.61
C ALA A 246 3.37 13.69 0.07
N PHE A 247 2.20 13.70 0.70
CA PHE A 247 1.00 13.04 0.18
C PHE A 247 0.63 13.56 -1.20
N VAL A 248 0.54 14.89 -1.37
CA VAL A 248 0.24 15.52 -2.66
C VAL A 248 1.24 15.09 -3.73
N ILE A 249 2.54 15.15 -3.44
CA ILE A 249 3.57 14.72 -4.39
C ILE A 249 3.41 13.24 -4.74
N GLY A 250 3.18 12.38 -3.74
CA GLY A 250 2.90 10.96 -3.94
C GLY A 250 1.71 10.75 -4.86
N SER A 251 0.58 11.41 -4.59
CA SER A 251 -0.63 11.33 -5.38
C SER A 251 -0.46 11.87 -6.80
N MET A 252 0.29 12.96 -6.99
CA MET A 252 0.60 13.48 -8.33
C MET A 252 1.46 12.50 -9.13
N LEU A 253 2.48 11.90 -8.52
CA LEU A 253 3.34 10.91 -9.18
C LEU A 253 2.55 9.63 -9.51
N GLY A 254 1.71 9.16 -8.59
CA GLY A 254 0.86 8.00 -8.81
C GLY A 254 -0.19 8.25 -9.89
N GLY A 255 -0.84 9.41 -9.84
CA GLY A 255 -1.82 9.82 -10.85
C GLY A 255 -1.20 10.06 -12.23
N ALA A 256 0.00 10.64 -12.31
CA ALA A 256 0.73 10.79 -13.56
C ALA A 256 1.14 9.43 -14.14
N GLY A 257 1.60 8.49 -13.30
CA GLY A 257 1.88 7.12 -13.70
C GLY A 257 0.65 6.42 -14.26
N ALA A 258 -0.50 6.52 -13.56
CA ALA A 258 -1.77 5.97 -14.02
C ALA A 258 -2.27 6.64 -15.31
N ALA A 259 -2.08 7.95 -15.46
CA ALA A 259 -2.45 8.68 -16.68
C ALA A 259 -1.58 8.27 -17.88
N VAL A 260 -0.27 8.11 -17.68
CA VAL A 260 0.65 7.61 -18.72
C VAL A 260 0.32 6.17 -19.08
N ASP A 261 0.03 5.31 -18.11
CA ASP A 261 -0.42 3.94 -18.35
C ASP A 261 -1.76 3.90 -19.09
N LEU A 262 -2.71 4.79 -18.75
CA LEU A 262 -3.98 4.94 -19.47
C LEU A 262 -3.78 5.42 -20.92
N ILE A 263 -2.90 6.38 -21.14
CA ILE A 263 -2.57 6.89 -22.49
C ILE A 263 -1.80 5.83 -23.28
N ALA A 264 -0.87 5.10 -22.66
CA ALA A 264 -0.13 4.01 -23.28
C ALA A 264 -1.07 2.85 -23.65
N LYS A 265 -2.01 2.47 -22.77
CA LYS A 265 -3.08 1.52 -23.07
C LYS A 265 -3.95 2.03 -24.21
N ARG A 266 -4.42 3.29 -24.18
CA ARG A 266 -5.19 3.89 -25.30
C ARG A 266 -4.44 3.91 -26.63
N SER A 267 -3.12 4.11 -26.63
CA SER A 267 -2.30 4.19 -27.84
C SER A 267 -1.80 2.83 -28.36
N TYR A 268 -1.67 1.81 -27.51
CA TYR A 268 -1.09 0.51 -27.91
C TYR A 268 -2.02 -0.70 -27.78
N GLY A 269 -3.23 -0.57 -27.23
CA GLY A 269 -4.18 -1.70 -27.23
C GLY A 269 -5.51 -1.32 -26.61
N GLY A 270 -6.59 -1.54 -27.35
CA GLY A 270 -7.95 -1.52 -26.80
C GLY A 270 -8.06 -2.54 -25.65
N GLY A 271 -7.75 -2.08 -24.43
CA GLY A 271 -7.66 -2.90 -23.23
C GLY A 271 -8.75 -2.48 -22.25
N SER A 272 -9.78 -3.31 -22.19
CA SER A 272 -10.99 -3.20 -21.41
C SER A 272 -10.75 -2.79 -19.95
N TYR A 273 -11.48 -1.77 -19.49
CA TYR A 273 -11.69 -1.52 -18.06
C TYR A 273 -12.65 -2.57 -17.52
N ASN A 274 -12.20 -3.37 -16.55
CA ASN A 274 -13.05 -4.32 -15.83
C ASN A 274 -14.17 -3.57 -15.09
N SER A 275 -15.36 -3.55 -15.67
CA SER A 275 -16.60 -3.10 -15.03
C SER A 275 -17.16 -4.28 -14.22
N PRO A 276 -17.53 -4.11 -12.93
CA PRO A 276 -18.05 -5.20 -12.09
C PRO A 276 -19.37 -5.80 -12.59
N TYR A 277 -20.03 -5.19 -13.59
CA TYR A 277 -21.31 -5.62 -14.15
C TYR A 277 -21.33 -5.62 -15.69
N GLY A 278 -20.17 -5.56 -16.35
CA GLY A 278 -20.07 -5.72 -17.81
C GLY A 278 -19.82 -7.18 -18.20
N PRO A 279 -20.31 -7.68 -19.35
CA PRO A 279 -19.88 -8.96 -19.88
C PRO A 279 -18.34 -8.94 -20.02
N SER A 280 -17.64 -9.86 -19.38
CA SER A 280 -16.20 -10.00 -19.59
C SER A 280 -15.98 -10.45 -21.03
N TYR A 281 -15.31 -9.62 -21.83
CA TYR A 281 -14.93 -9.97 -23.21
C TYR A 281 -13.56 -10.67 -23.27
N ASN A 282 -12.98 -10.95 -22.11
CA ASN A 282 -11.70 -11.62 -21.97
C ASN A 282 -11.88 -12.91 -21.17
N ASP A 283 -11.08 -13.91 -21.52
CA ASP A 283 -11.03 -15.18 -20.81
C ASP A 283 -10.26 -15.06 -19.47
N SER A 284 -10.18 -16.16 -18.73
CA SER A 284 -9.45 -16.23 -17.45
C SER A 284 -7.95 -15.91 -17.54
N TYR A 285 -7.40 -15.84 -18.75
CA TYR A 285 -5.99 -15.52 -19.02
C TYR A 285 -5.80 -14.10 -19.56
N GLY A 286 -6.86 -13.30 -19.66
CA GLY A 286 -6.82 -11.94 -20.19
C GLY A 286 -6.75 -11.86 -21.72
N ASN A 287 -6.95 -12.98 -22.42
CA ASN A 287 -7.00 -13.03 -23.88
C ASN A 287 -8.41 -12.68 -24.38
N PRO A 288 -8.56 -12.10 -25.58
CA PRO A 288 -9.88 -11.87 -26.18
C PRO A 288 -10.69 -13.17 -26.27
N GLN A 289 -11.93 -13.13 -25.80
CA GLN A 289 -12.83 -14.27 -25.79
C GLN A 289 -13.83 -14.16 -26.93
N LEU A 290 -13.92 -15.21 -27.76
CA LEU A 290 -14.97 -15.31 -28.76
C LEU A 290 -16.18 -16.02 -28.15
N THR A 291 -17.34 -15.40 -28.21
CA THR A 291 -18.59 -15.94 -27.65
C THR A 291 -19.69 -15.99 -28.70
N TYR A 292 -20.52 -17.02 -28.62
CA TYR A 292 -21.76 -17.14 -29.39
C TYR A 292 -22.92 -17.19 -28.40
N GLY A 293 -23.62 -16.05 -28.25
CA GLY A 293 -24.60 -15.88 -27.17
C GLY A 293 -23.92 -15.93 -25.80
N SER A 294 -24.32 -16.87 -24.96
CA SER A 294 -23.72 -17.10 -23.62
C SER A 294 -22.69 -18.23 -23.60
N GLN A 295 -22.30 -18.77 -24.75
CA GLN A 295 -21.36 -19.89 -24.85
C GLN A 295 -20.00 -19.43 -25.38
N ASP A 296 -18.95 -19.94 -24.75
CA ASP A 296 -17.58 -19.67 -25.14
C ASP A 296 -17.20 -20.52 -26.36
N VAL A 297 -16.68 -19.88 -27.40
CA VAL A 297 -16.28 -20.53 -28.65
C VAL A 297 -14.78 -20.80 -28.60
N GLU A 298 -14.41 -22.02 -28.25
CA GLU A 298 -13.00 -22.45 -28.19
C GLU A 298 -12.47 -22.94 -29.54
N ASN A 299 -13.36 -23.42 -30.41
CA ASN A 299 -13.02 -24.02 -31.70
C ASN A 299 -14.07 -23.70 -32.76
N ILE A 300 -13.64 -23.60 -34.02
CA ILE A 300 -14.49 -23.26 -35.16
C ILE A 300 -14.20 -24.27 -36.26
N TYR A 301 -15.25 -24.85 -36.84
CA TYR A 301 -15.17 -25.73 -37.99
C TYR A 301 -15.81 -25.05 -39.19
N ALA A 302 -15.06 -24.89 -40.27
CA ALA A 302 -15.58 -24.41 -41.54
C ALA A 302 -15.72 -25.58 -42.52
N PHE A 303 -16.74 -25.50 -43.37
CA PHE A 303 -17.03 -26.49 -44.41
C PHE A 303 -17.11 -25.78 -45.75
N ASP A 304 -16.68 -26.44 -46.82
CA ASP A 304 -16.88 -25.96 -48.18
C ASP A 304 -18.35 -26.09 -48.64
N ALA A 305 -18.63 -25.65 -49.87
CA ALA A 305 -19.99 -25.70 -50.44
C ALA A 305 -20.50 -27.14 -50.61
N GLU A 306 -19.60 -28.10 -50.72
CA GLU A 306 -19.87 -29.52 -50.83
C GLU A 306 -20.07 -30.20 -49.46
N GLY A 307 -19.83 -29.48 -48.35
CA GLY A 307 -19.96 -29.98 -46.99
C GLY A 307 -18.73 -30.72 -46.46
N LYS A 308 -17.58 -30.61 -47.11
CA LYS A 308 -16.31 -31.17 -46.65
C LYS A 308 -15.61 -30.17 -45.70
N PRO A 309 -15.06 -30.64 -44.57
CA PRO A 309 -14.42 -29.76 -43.59
C PRO A 309 -13.09 -29.20 -44.11
N LEU A 310 -12.87 -27.91 -43.86
CA LEU A 310 -11.60 -27.25 -44.09
C LEU A 310 -10.67 -27.51 -42.89
N THR A 311 -9.45 -27.96 -43.15
CA THR A 311 -8.50 -28.40 -42.10
C THR A 311 -7.49 -27.32 -41.71
N GLU A 312 -7.39 -26.23 -42.46
CA GLU A 312 -6.49 -25.13 -42.15
C GLU A 312 -7.08 -23.80 -42.64
N ILE A 313 -7.63 -23.05 -41.70
CA ILE A 313 -8.19 -21.72 -41.94
C ILE A 313 -7.63 -20.72 -40.93
N TYR A 314 -7.49 -19.48 -41.37
CA TYR A 314 -7.13 -18.34 -40.54
C TYR A 314 -8.26 -17.33 -40.60
N LEU A 315 -8.78 -16.94 -39.45
CA LEU A 315 -9.93 -16.04 -39.37
C LEU A 315 -9.51 -14.63 -38.98
N TYR A 316 -10.14 -13.64 -39.61
CA TYR A 316 -9.93 -12.22 -39.39
C TYR A 316 -11.29 -11.50 -39.34
N ASP A 317 -11.36 -10.40 -38.61
CA ASP A 317 -12.52 -9.51 -38.59
C ASP A 317 -12.57 -8.59 -39.82
N GLU A 318 -13.62 -7.76 -39.91
CA GLU A 318 -13.80 -6.79 -41.01
C GLU A 318 -12.70 -5.72 -41.08
N ASN A 319 -11.97 -5.52 -39.99
CA ASN A 319 -10.86 -4.57 -39.88
C ASN A 319 -9.50 -5.23 -40.18
N GLY A 320 -9.49 -6.51 -40.56
CA GLY A 320 -8.28 -7.30 -40.82
C GLY A 320 -7.54 -7.74 -39.56
N ARG A 321 -8.16 -7.67 -38.38
CA ARG A 321 -7.56 -8.15 -37.12
C ARG A 321 -7.76 -9.66 -37.00
N PRO A 322 -6.73 -10.43 -36.62
CA PRO A 322 -6.87 -11.88 -36.47
C PRO A 322 -7.82 -12.20 -35.29
N LEU A 323 -8.75 -13.12 -35.52
CA LEU A 323 -9.59 -13.69 -34.46
C LEU A 323 -8.76 -14.69 -33.64
N SER A 324 -7.86 -14.18 -32.79
CA SER A 324 -7.01 -15.00 -31.92
C SER A 324 -7.74 -15.39 -30.65
N THR A 325 -7.83 -16.69 -30.36
CA THR A 325 -8.36 -17.21 -29.08
C THR A 325 -7.36 -18.11 -28.39
N THR A 326 -7.50 -18.27 -27.07
CA THR A 326 -6.61 -19.11 -26.26
C THR A 326 -6.58 -20.55 -26.74
N ARG A 327 -5.37 -21.07 -26.95
CA ARG A 327 -5.11 -22.43 -27.39
C ARG A 327 -4.78 -23.32 -26.21
N TYR A 328 -5.42 -24.47 -26.23
CA TYR A 328 -5.28 -25.48 -25.19
C TYR A 328 -4.80 -26.80 -25.74
N ALA A 329 -4.10 -27.54 -24.88
CA ALA A 329 -3.62 -28.89 -25.12
C ALA A 329 -3.93 -29.77 -23.91
N CYS A 330 -3.88 -31.07 -24.12
CA CYS A 330 -3.93 -32.04 -23.04
C CYS A 330 -2.60 -32.10 -22.30
N GLU A 331 -2.64 -31.91 -20.98
CA GLU A 331 -1.51 -32.19 -20.13
C GLU A 331 -1.52 -33.68 -19.73
N GLN A 332 -0.55 -34.45 -20.24
CA GLN A 332 -0.51 -35.90 -20.07
C GLN A 332 -0.30 -36.35 -18.62
N SER A 333 0.36 -35.53 -17.79
CA SER A 333 0.66 -35.86 -16.38
C SER A 333 -0.54 -35.69 -15.46
N THR A 334 -1.31 -34.63 -15.66
CA THR A 334 -2.47 -34.28 -14.82
C THR A 334 -3.77 -34.75 -15.45
N GLY A 335 -3.80 -35.04 -16.75
CA GLY A 335 -5.03 -35.29 -17.52
C GLY A 335 -5.93 -34.06 -17.61
N GLU A 336 -5.39 -32.87 -17.35
CA GLU A 336 -6.11 -31.61 -17.40
C GLU A 336 -5.88 -30.84 -18.70
N LYS A 337 -6.72 -29.83 -18.92
CA LYS A 337 -6.60 -28.89 -20.04
C LYS A 337 -5.60 -27.81 -19.67
N ARG A 338 -4.53 -27.64 -20.46
CA ARG A 338 -3.49 -26.63 -20.23
C ARG A 338 -3.39 -25.64 -21.38
N LYS A 339 -3.21 -24.36 -21.06
CA LYS A 339 -2.91 -23.32 -22.06
C LYS A 339 -1.52 -23.55 -22.65
N ILE A 340 -1.42 -23.50 -23.98
CA ILE A 340 -0.13 -23.59 -24.70
C ILE A 340 0.20 -22.31 -25.49
N GLY A 341 -0.77 -21.41 -25.68
CA GLY A 341 -0.59 -20.16 -26.38
C GLY A 341 -1.92 -19.58 -26.82
N ASP A 342 -1.88 -18.79 -27.89
CA ASP A 342 -3.03 -18.24 -28.61
C ASP A 342 -2.64 -18.09 -30.08
N ASP A 343 -3.59 -18.34 -30.97
CA ASP A 343 -3.43 -18.21 -32.42
C ASP A 343 -4.81 -17.98 -33.07
N ASN A 344 -4.85 -17.69 -34.37
CA ASN A 344 -6.07 -17.58 -35.17
C ASN A 344 -6.26 -18.75 -36.14
N ARG A 345 -5.64 -19.91 -35.86
CA ARG A 345 -5.68 -21.09 -36.72
C ARG A 345 -6.76 -22.06 -36.27
N TYR A 346 -7.62 -22.46 -37.20
CA TYR A 346 -8.72 -23.41 -36.98
C TYR A 346 -8.75 -24.46 -38.11
N PRO A 347 -9.45 -25.59 -37.90
CA PRO A 347 -9.94 -26.12 -36.63
C PRO A 347 -8.79 -26.59 -35.73
N ARG A 348 -9.04 -26.58 -34.43
CA ARG A 348 -8.12 -27.05 -33.39
C ARG A 348 -8.45 -28.47 -32.96
N PRO A 349 -7.49 -29.23 -32.39
CA PRO A 349 -7.81 -30.51 -31.78
C PRO A 349 -8.84 -30.33 -30.66
N ARG A 350 -9.93 -31.09 -30.71
CA ARG A 350 -10.93 -31.15 -29.65
C ARG A 350 -10.34 -31.92 -28.47
N LEU A 351 -10.49 -31.36 -27.28
CA LEU A 351 -10.02 -32.00 -26.05
C LEU A 351 -11.15 -32.85 -25.45
N GLU A 352 -11.00 -34.16 -25.49
CA GLU A 352 -11.85 -35.09 -24.76
C GLU A 352 -11.27 -35.31 -23.37
N ARG A 353 -12.01 -34.88 -22.34
CA ARG A 353 -11.61 -35.01 -20.94
C ARG A 353 -12.52 -35.94 -20.17
N GLY A 354 -11.97 -36.61 -19.18
CA GLY A 354 -12.74 -37.45 -18.26
C GLY A 354 -11.87 -38.15 -17.24
N VAL A 355 -12.47 -39.10 -16.55
CA VAL A 355 -11.78 -40.05 -15.68
C VAL A 355 -11.91 -41.45 -16.25
N ARG A 356 -10.88 -42.29 -16.10
CA ARG A 356 -10.86 -43.67 -16.55
C ARG A 356 -10.83 -44.61 -15.34
N ASP A 357 -11.61 -45.67 -15.40
CA ASP A 357 -11.60 -46.74 -14.38
C ASP A 357 -10.50 -47.78 -14.67
N ASN A 358 -10.43 -48.84 -13.85
CA ASN A 358 -9.47 -49.93 -14.04
C ASN A 358 -9.70 -50.74 -15.32
N ASP A 359 -10.95 -50.76 -15.80
CA ASP A 359 -11.39 -51.54 -16.96
C ASP A 359 -11.23 -50.75 -18.27
N GLY A 360 -10.84 -49.48 -18.18
CA GLY A 360 -10.59 -48.60 -19.32
C GLY A 360 -11.79 -47.79 -19.77
N ASN A 361 -12.93 -47.87 -19.08
CA ASN A 361 -14.13 -47.11 -19.43
C ASN A 361 -13.97 -45.64 -19.06
N LEU A 362 -14.44 -44.75 -19.94
CA LEU A 362 -14.45 -43.32 -19.71
C LEU A 362 -15.66 -42.92 -18.85
N ASN A 363 -15.42 -42.11 -17.83
CA ASN A 363 -16.40 -41.57 -16.89
C ASN A 363 -17.25 -42.66 -16.20
N GLY A 364 -16.64 -43.82 -15.91
CA GLY A 364 -17.25 -44.87 -15.09
C GLY A 364 -17.39 -44.46 -13.62
N TYR A 365 -18.28 -45.12 -12.88
CA TYR A 365 -18.59 -44.81 -11.47
C TYR A 365 -17.35 -44.88 -10.55
N ASN A 366 -16.38 -45.73 -10.87
CA ASN A 366 -15.12 -45.90 -10.14
C ASN A 366 -13.90 -45.28 -10.88
N GLY A 367 -14.12 -44.27 -11.74
CA GLY A 367 -13.05 -43.61 -12.48
C GLY A 367 -12.13 -42.80 -11.57
N TYR A 368 -10.83 -43.07 -11.62
CA TYR A 368 -9.83 -42.40 -10.75
C TYR A 368 -8.60 -41.88 -11.50
N ARG A 369 -8.33 -42.35 -12.71
CA ARG A 369 -7.23 -41.84 -13.54
C ARG A 369 -7.74 -40.73 -14.42
N SER A 370 -7.15 -39.55 -14.35
CA SER A 370 -7.50 -38.46 -15.25
C SER A 370 -7.12 -38.82 -16.69
N TYR A 371 -7.97 -38.43 -17.63
CA TYR A 371 -7.85 -38.73 -19.04
C TYR A 371 -8.08 -37.47 -19.85
N CYS A 372 -7.13 -37.17 -20.74
CA CYS A 372 -7.27 -36.13 -21.73
C CYS A 372 -6.72 -36.64 -23.07
N LEU A 373 -7.53 -36.58 -24.11
CA LEU A 373 -7.13 -36.92 -25.47
C LEU A 373 -7.44 -35.77 -26.43
N GLU A 374 -6.48 -35.48 -27.31
CA GLU A 374 -6.66 -34.53 -28.40
C GLU A 374 -7.17 -35.27 -29.64
N ARG A 375 -8.32 -34.86 -30.16
CA ARG A 375 -8.95 -35.40 -31.36
C ARG A 375 -8.97 -34.36 -32.47
N THR A 376 -8.34 -34.66 -33.60
CA THR A 376 -8.29 -33.77 -34.76
C THR A 376 -9.46 -33.97 -35.72
N ASP A 377 -10.25 -35.03 -35.53
CA ASP A 377 -11.44 -35.31 -36.32
C ASP A 377 -12.59 -34.33 -36.04
N VAL A 378 -13.37 -34.06 -37.08
CA VAL A 378 -14.59 -33.26 -36.97
C VAL A 378 -15.72 -34.18 -36.50
N PRO A 379 -16.37 -33.90 -35.34
CA PRO A 379 -17.27 -34.86 -34.71
C PRO A 379 -18.67 -34.92 -35.34
N PHE A 380 -18.92 -34.16 -36.40
CA PHE A 380 -20.22 -34.07 -37.06
C PHE A 380 -20.07 -33.75 -38.55
N SER A 381 -21.15 -33.97 -39.31
CA SER A 381 -21.29 -33.53 -40.70
C SER A 381 -22.28 -32.36 -40.77
N ALA A 382 -21.95 -31.33 -41.55
CA ALA A 382 -22.82 -30.18 -41.73
C ALA A 382 -23.66 -30.33 -43.02
N ALA A 383 -24.97 -30.12 -42.92
CA ALA A 383 -25.84 -30.06 -44.09
C ALA A 383 -25.81 -28.63 -44.67
N ILE A 384 -25.01 -28.43 -45.73
CA ILE A 384 -24.89 -27.12 -46.38
C ILE A 384 -26.04 -26.94 -47.40
N PRO A 385 -26.90 -25.92 -47.26
CA PRO A 385 -27.97 -25.67 -48.21
C PRO A 385 -27.39 -25.31 -49.58
N LYS A 386 -27.70 -26.11 -50.60
CA LYS A 386 -27.36 -25.81 -51.99
C LYS A 386 -28.26 -24.68 -52.48
N ILE A 387 -27.68 -23.52 -52.76
CA ILE A 387 -28.39 -22.42 -53.40
C ILE A 387 -28.71 -22.89 -54.82
N THR A 388 -29.98 -23.19 -55.08
CA THR A 388 -30.44 -23.41 -56.45
C THR A 388 -30.49 -22.04 -57.13
N PRO A 389 -29.80 -21.82 -58.26
CA PRO A 389 -29.87 -20.54 -58.95
C PRO A 389 -31.33 -20.18 -59.23
N ALA A 390 -31.74 -18.96 -58.88
CA ALA A 390 -33.03 -18.44 -59.28
C ALA A 390 -33.16 -18.54 -60.81
N PRO A 391 -34.28 -19.02 -61.36
CA PRO A 391 -34.48 -19.02 -62.81
C PRO A 391 -34.31 -17.59 -63.33
N PRO A 392 -33.67 -17.39 -64.50
CA PRO A 392 -33.41 -16.06 -65.01
C PRO A 392 -34.72 -15.31 -65.15
N SER A 393 -34.79 -14.14 -64.50
CA SER A 393 -35.92 -13.22 -64.61
C SER A 393 -36.14 -12.90 -66.08
N THR A 394 -37.28 -13.35 -66.64
CA THR A 394 -37.73 -12.95 -67.97
C THR A 394 -37.74 -11.43 -68.02
N THR A 395 -36.86 -10.86 -68.83
CA THR A 395 -36.73 -9.42 -69.01
C THR A 395 -38.05 -8.91 -69.59
N ALA A 396 -38.85 -8.20 -68.80
CA ALA A 396 -39.99 -7.48 -69.31
C ALA A 396 -39.48 -6.44 -70.32
N GLN A 397 -39.83 -6.62 -71.59
CA GLN A 397 -39.58 -5.65 -72.66
C GLN A 397 -40.10 -4.27 -72.24
N ALA A 398 -39.23 -3.27 -72.29
CA ALA A 398 -39.63 -1.87 -72.17
C ALA A 398 -40.54 -1.49 -73.36
N PRO A 399 -41.64 -0.74 -73.14
CA PRO A 399 -42.48 -0.27 -74.23
C PRO A 399 -41.71 0.76 -75.10
N PRO A 400 -41.97 0.81 -76.42
CA PRO A 400 -41.26 1.71 -77.33
C PRO A 400 -41.58 3.18 -77.04
N SER A 401 -40.53 4.00 -77.04
CA SER A 401 -40.58 5.46 -76.91
C SER A 401 -41.25 6.12 -78.12
N SER A 402 -42.21 7.02 -77.86
CA SER A 402 -42.79 7.91 -78.88
C SER A 402 -41.75 8.94 -79.37
N PRO A 403 -41.75 9.31 -80.66
CA PRO A 403 -40.75 10.21 -81.23
C PRO A 403 -41.04 11.70 -80.91
N ALA A 404 -39.96 12.45 -80.66
CA ALA A 404 -39.97 13.90 -80.42
C ALA A 404 -40.15 14.71 -81.74
N PRO A 405 -40.70 15.94 -81.69
CA PRO A 405 -40.94 16.74 -82.89
C PRO A 405 -39.66 17.41 -83.46
N PRO A 406 -39.61 17.69 -84.77
CA PRO A 406 -38.41 18.18 -85.44
C PRO A 406 -38.12 19.66 -85.11
N SER A 407 -36.85 19.94 -84.78
CA SER A 407 -36.33 21.29 -84.62
C SER A 407 -35.83 21.81 -85.98
N ASN A 408 -36.53 22.78 -86.57
CA ASN A 408 -36.09 23.50 -87.76
C ASN A 408 -34.95 24.47 -87.37
N SER A 409 -33.75 24.23 -87.90
CA SER A 409 -32.67 25.22 -87.94
C SER A 409 -32.45 25.63 -89.39
N THR A 410 -32.85 26.86 -89.72
CA THR A 410 -32.55 27.50 -91.01
C THR A 410 -31.32 28.39 -90.79
N GLN A 411 -30.19 27.99 -91.36
CA GLN A 411 -28.97 28.81 -91.43
C GLN A 411 -28.91 29.51 -92.80
N PRO A 412 -28.62 30.83 -92.86
CA PRO A 412 -28.54 31.54 -94.13
C PRO A 412 -27.11 31.54 -94.66
N THR A 413 -26.95 31.27 -95.96
CA THR A 413 -25.76 31.72 -96.70
C THR A 413 -26.07 32.02 -98.16
N ARG A 414 -25.92 33.32 -98.46
CA ARG A 414 -25.74 34.02 -99.74
C ARG A 414 -26.94 34.27 -100.65
#